data_AF-A0A5C1HZ14-F1
#
_entry.id   AF-A0A5C1HZ14-F1
#
_cell.length_a   1.000
_cell.length_b   1.000
_cell.length_c   1.000
_cell.angle_alpha   90.00
_cell.angle_beta   90.00
_cell.angle_gamma   90.00
#
_symmetry.space_group_name_H-M   'P 1'
#
loop_
_entity.id
_entity.type
_entity.pdbx_description
1 polymer ?
#
loop_
_entity_poly.entity_id
_entity_poly.type
_entity_poly.pdbx_seq_one_letter_code
_entity_poly.pdbx_strand_id
1 'polypeptide(L)'
;MRDNTPVGELSGFDLTWNYFGHSYTFAIILGLLQIGGGVMLLFRRTTLLGTCLLLPVMLNIVLINVFYDIATGAFINSIIITTGLLYLLLLRWPDIKPVLFKEVVIPQLRLSFAKPVLKLLVIGLAFYSIYRYVVAVPSSTFTGKWKIKEFKRNGKTVGENDWMNGAQNWCYIYIEDDGRISLCANPYVFEANRAWFGRYNYNANQKTFNVHFDGGTNNDTTKVKISNYNGKQMQWDTKVYDDTLKLKLIKE
;
A
#
# COMPACT_ATOMS: atom_id res chain seq x y z
N MET A 1 1.63 17.42 2.74
CA MET A 1 3.08 17.37 2.51
C MET A 1 3.45 15.91 2.40
N ARG A 2 3.92 15.45 1.24
CA ARG A 2 4.43 14.08 1.09
C ARG A 2 5.91 14.11 1.46
N ASP A 3 6.26 13.42 2.53
CA ASP A 3 7.62 13.26 3.03
C ASP A 3 8.39 12.26 2.15
N ASN A 4 9.70 12.47 1.97
CA ASN A 4 10.57 11.68 1.07
C ASN A 4 11.23 10.51 1.78
N THR A 5 10.94 10.38 3.07
CA THR A 5 11.36 9.31 3.95
C THR A 5 10.79 7.98 3.45
N PRO A 6 11.61 6.92 3.31
CA PRO A 6 11.13 5.57 3.02
C PRO A 6 9.96 5.20 3.94
N VAL A 7 9.00 4.41 3.44
CA VAL A 7 7.80 4.05 4.23
C VAL A 7 8.16 3.42 5.58
N GLY A 8 9.27 2.68 5.65
CA GLY A 8 9.76 2.07 6.89
C GLY A 8 10.39 3.04 7.90
N GLU A 9 10.67 4.29 7.50
CA GLU A 9 11.26 5.34 8.35
C GLU A 9 10.25 6.43 8.71
N LEU A 10 9.02 6.39 8.16
CA LEU A 10 7.96 7.35 8.50
C LEU A 10 7.56 7.22 9.96
N SER A 11 7.28 8.35 10.61
CA SER A 11 6.62 8.34 11.92
C SER A 11 5.25 7.66 11.83
N GLY A 12 4.77 7.08 12.93
CA GLY A 12 3.45 6.45 12.95
C GLY A 12 2.33 7.42 12.55
N PHE A 13 2.46 8.69 12.93
CA PHE A 13 1.58 9.78 12.53
C PHE A 13 1.59 10.00 11.01
N ASP A 14 2.77 10.18 10.41
CA ASP A 14 2.90 10.44 8.97
C ASP A 14 2.44 9.25 8.15
N LEU A 15 2.72 8.03 8.61
CA LEU A 15 2.28 6.81 7.97
C LEU A 15 0.74 6.72 7.96
N THR A 16 0.11 7.01 9.10
CA THR A 16 -1.35 6.99 9.24
C THR A 16 -2.02 8.04 8.35
N TRP A 17 -1.48 9.27 8.34
CA TRP A 17 -2.05 10.35 7.53
C TRP A 17 -1.83 10.16 6.03
N ASN A 18 -0.68 9.60 5.62
CA ASN A 18 -0.46 9.19 4.23
C ASN A 18 -1.40 8.06 3.81
N TYR A 19 -1.66 7.08 4.70
CA TYR A 19 -2.61 6.00 4.44
C TYR A 19 -4.03 6.53 4.18
N PHE A 20 -4.55 7.40 5.07
CA PHE A 20 -5.87 8.01 4.88
C PHE A 20 -5.90 9.01 3.71
N GLY A 21 -4.80 9.71 3.44
CA GLY A 21 -4.68 10.64 2.32
C GLY A 21 -4.62 9.94 0.96
N HIS A 22 -3.98 8.77 0.88
CA HIS A 22 -3.98 7.94 -0.31
C HIS A 22 -5.37 7.37 -0.61
N SER A 23 -6.02 6.82 0.42
CA SER A 23 -7.33 6.16 0.30
C SER A 23 -8.47 7.08 0.73
N TYR A 24 -8.67 8.19 0.01
CA TYR A 24 -9.69 9.20 0.35
C TYR A 24 -11.11 8.62 0.48
N THR A 25 -11.49 7.69 -0.41
CA THR A 25 -12.79 7.01 -0.33
C THR A 25 -12.96 6.21 0.97
N PHE A 26 -11.89 5.56 1.46
CA PHE A 26 -11.92 4.83 2.72
C PHE A 26 -12.13 5.78 3.91
N ALA A 27 -11.45 6.93 3.91
CA ALA A 27 -11.64 7.97 4.91
C ALA A 27 -13.08 8.50 4.93
N ILE A 28 -13.69 8.73 3.75
CA ILE A 28 -15.10 9.14 3.64
C ILE A 28 -16.02 8.07 4.25
N ILE A 29 -15.83 6.79 3.90
CA ILE A 29 -16.68 5.70 4.42
C ILE A 29 -16.62 5.66 5.95
N LEU A 30 -15.42 5.71 6.54
CA LEU A 30 -15.28 5.76 7.99
C LEU A 30 -15.95 6.99 8.61
N GLY A 31 -15.82 8.16 7.99
CA GLY A 31 -16.51 9.37 8.42
C GLY A 31 -18.03 9.24 8.37
N LEU A 32 -18.58 8.66 7.30
CA LEU A 32 -20.01 8.40 7.16
C LEU A 32 -20.52 7.39 8.18
N LEU A 33 -19.75 6.35 8.50
CA LEU A 33 -20.09 5.41 9.57
C LEU A 33 -20.12 6.09 10.95
N GLN A 34 -19.17 6.99 11.22
CA GLN A 34 -19.14 7.77 12.46
C GLN A 34 -20.32 8.73 12.58
N ILE A 35 -20.60 9.49 11.52
CA ILE A 35 -21.74 10.43 11.48
C ILE A 35 -23.05 9.65 11.58
N GLY A 36 -23.23 8.61 10.76
CA GLY A 36 -24.43 7.78 10.76
C GLY A 36 -24.67 7.10 12.10
N GLY A 37 -23.64 6.52 12.69
CA GLY A 37 -23.68 5.95 14.03
C GLY A 37 -23.99 7.00 15.10
N GLY A 38 -23.41 8.19 15.00
CA GLY A 38 -23.67 9.31 15.92
C GLY A 38 -25.11 9.80 15.85
N VAL A 39 -25.68 9.93 14.64
CA VAL A 39 -27.09 10.25 14.44
C VAL A 39 -28.00 9.16 15.03
N MET A 40 -27.64 7.88 14.88
CA MET A 40 -28.40 6.78 15.50
C MET A 40 -28.40 6.84 17.03
N LEU A 41 -27.37 7.39 17.67
CA LEU A 41 -27.35 7.56 19.13
C LEU A 41 -28.38 8.59 19.62
N LEU A 42 -28.72 9.59 18.80
CA LEU A 42 -29.69 10.65 19.17
C LEU A 42 -31.11 10.11 19.36
N PHE A 43 -31.50 9.05 18.65
CA PHE A 43 -32.82 8.46 18.76
C PHE A 43 -32.79 7.23 19.67
N ARG A 44 -33.57 7.28 20.77
CA ARG A 44 -33.66 6.21 21.78
C ARG A 44 -33.94 4.81 21.22
N ARG A 45 -34.61 4.73 20.06
CA ARG A 45 -34.93 3.47 19.36
C ARG A 45 -33.74 2.88 18.60
N THR A 46 -32.84 3.71 18.09
CA THR A 46 -31.67 3.28 17.29
C THR A 46 -30.37 3.30 18.09
N THR A 47 -30.37 3.74 19.35
CA THR A 47 -29.17 3.82 20.19
C THR A 47 -28.39 2.51 20.23
N LEU A 48 -29.07 1.35 20.34
CA LEU A 48 -28.38 0.06 20.36
C LEU A 48 -27.64 -0.22 19.04
N LEU A 49 -28.29 0.03 17.90
CA LEU A 49 -27.68 -0.14 16.58
C LEU A 49 -26.52 0.83 16.37
N GLY A 50 -26.69 2.09 16.77
CA GLY A 50 -25.64 3.11 16.73
C GLY A 50 -24.43 2.71 17.57
N THR A 51 -24.65 2.21 18.79
CA THR A 51 -23.58 1.71 19.66
C THR A 51 -22.87 0.51 19.04
N CYS A 52 -23.60 -0.49 18.53
CA CYS A 52 -22.99 -1.66 17.89
C CYS A 52 -22.20 -1.30 16.61
N LEU A 53 -22.62 -0.26 15.89
CA LEU A 53 -21.93 0.24 14.70
C LEU A 53 -20.67 1.03 15.06
N LEU A 54 -20.76 1.94 16.04
CA LEU A 54 -19.66 2.84 16.41
C LEU A 54 -18.58 2.16 17.25
N LEU A 55 -18.94 1.20 18.10
CA LEU A 55 -17.99 0.54 19.01
C LEU A 55 -16.79 -0.09 18.28
N PRO A 56 -16.95 -0.90 17.21
CA PRO A 56 -15.81 -1.45 16.49
C PRO A 56 -14.98 -0.36 15.77
N VAL A 57 -15.63 0.68 15.25
CA VAL A 57 -14.95 1.82 14.59
C VAL A 57 -14.10 2.58 15.59
N MET A 58 -14.67 2.93 16.75
CA MET A 58 -13.96 3.64 17.80
C MET A 58 -12.85 2.81 18.43
N LEU A 59 -13.06 1.51 18.63
CA LEU A 59 -12.01 0.60 19.09
C LEU A 59 -10.84 0.58 18.10
N ASN A 60 -11.11 0.52 16.80
CA ASN A 60 -10.06 0.60 15.79
C ASN A 60 -9.30 1.93 15.83
N ILE A 61 -9.99 3.06 16.02
CA ILE A 61 -9.37 4.38 16.19
C ILE A 61 -8.48 4.42 17.44
N VAL A 62 -8.93 3.85 18.57
CA VAL A 62 -8.11 3.75 19.78
C VAL A 62 -6.83 2.96 19.51
N LEU A 63 -6.94 1.81 18.83
CA LEU A 63 -5.77 1.00 18.48
C LEU A 63 -4.80 1.75 17.56
N ILE A 64 -5.31 2.46 16.54
CA ILE A 64 -4.48 3.29 15.67
C ILE A 64 -3.76 4.36 16.49
N ASN A 65 -4.49 5.05 17.38
CA ASN A 65 -3.90 6.09 18.21
C ASN A 65 -2.76 5.57 19.11
N VAL A 66 -2.92 4.37 19.67
CA VAL A 66 -1.89 3.73 20.53
C VAL A 66 -0.69 3.26 19.72
N PHE A 67 -0.92 2.48 18.66
CA PHE A 67 0.17 1.80 17.96
C PHE A 67 0.95 2.71 17.01
N TYR A 68 0.35 3.81 16.57
CA TYR A 68 0.99 4.77 15.67
C TYR A 68 1.38 6.08 16.37
N ASP A 69 1.31 6.11 17.71
CA ASP A 69 1.70 7.24 18.56
C ASP A 69 1.13 8.58 18.05
N ILE A 70 -0.18 8.58 17.84
CA ILE A 70 -0.92 9.75 17.35
C ILE A 70 -1.03 10.80 18.45
N ALA A 71 -1.45 12.02 18.11
CA ALA A 71 -1.66 13.12 19.05
C ALA A 71 -2.45 12.70 20.31
N THR A 72 -1.89 13.01 21.48
CA THR A 72 -2.45 12.65 22.80
C THR A 72 -3.89 13.13 22.98
N GLY A 73 -4.23 14.31 22.44
CA GLY A 73 -5.61 14.82 22.47
C GLY A 73 -6.61 13.95 21.70
N ALA A 74 -6.21 13.40 20.55
CA ALA A 74 -7.04 12.47 19.78
C ALA A 74 -7.20 11.13 20.52
N PHE A 75 -6.11 10.64 21.12
CA PHE A 75 -6.12 9.42 21.92
C PHE A 75 -7.08 9.51 23.10
N ILE A 76 -7.00 10.57 23.92
CA ILE A 76 -7.89 10.77 25.07
C ILE A 76 -9.36 10.84 24.64
N ASN A 77 -9.67 11.61 23.58
CA ASN A 77 -11.04 11.69 23.05
C ASN A 77 -11.54 10.31 22.60
N SER A 78 -10.71 9.54 21.91
CA SER A 78 -11.08 8.20 21.44
C SER A 78 -11.39 7.25 22.61
N ILE A 79 -10.65 7.34 23.73
CA ILE A 79 -10.93 6.56 24.94
C ILE A 79 -12.26 6.98 25.57
N ILE A 80 -12.49 8.29 25.74
CA ILE A 80 -13.72 8.80 26.37
C ILE A 80 -14.95 8.32 25.59
N ILE A 81 -14.94 8.49 24.27
CA ILE A 81 -16.06 8.08 23.41
C ILE A 81 -16.23 6.56 23.46
N THR A 82 -15.14 5.78 23.32
CA THR A 82 -15.21 4.31 23.39
C THR A 82 -15.78 3.83 24.72
N THR A 83 -15.38 4.47 25.82
CA THR A 83 -15.88 4.16 27.16
C THR A 83 -17.36 4.51 27.30
N GLY A 84 -17.81 5.64 26.76
CA GLY A 84 -19.22 6.00 26.68
C GLY A 84 -20.05 5.01 25.87
N LEU A 85 -19.53 4.52 24.75
CA LEU A 85 -20.18 3.48 23.94
C LEU A 85 -20.24 2.14 24.68
N LEU A 86 -19.17 1.74 25.37
CA LEU A 86 -19.17 0.54 26.22
C LEU A 86 -20.21 0.66 27.33
N TYR A 87 -20.30 1.82 27.98
CA TYR A 87 -21.33 2.08 28.98
C TYR A 87 -22.74 1.95 28.41
N LEU A 88 -23.02 2.53 27.23
CA LEU A 88 -24.31 2.39 26.55
C LEU A 88 -24.61 0.93 26.17
N LEU A 89 -23.61 0.17 25.74
CA LEU A 89 -23.74 -1.25 25.42
C LEU A 89 -24.09 -2.07 26.66
N LEU A 90 -23.42 -1.82 27.79
CA LEU A 90 -23.69 -2.46 29.08
C LEU A 90 -25.08 -2.10 29.60
N LEU A 91 -25.51 -0.85 29.44
CA LEU A 91 -26.86 -0.40 29.82
C LEU A 91 -27.95 -1.14 29.02
N ARG A 92 -27.67 -1.46 27.74
CA ARG A 92 -28.58 -2.22 26.86
C ARG A 92 -28.28 -3.72 26.81
N TRP A 93 -27.44 -4.22 27.71
CA TRP A 93 -27.15 -5.65 27.83
C TRP A 93 -28.40 -6.54 27.96
N PRO A 94 -29.46 -6.14 28.71
CA PRO A 94 -30.69 -6.94 28.78
C PRO A 94 -31.38 -7.15 27.42
N ASP A 95 -31.25 -6.19 26.50
CA ASP A 95 -31.81 -6.26 25.15
C ASP A 95 -30.95 -7.16 24.22
N ILE A 96 -29.63 -7.18 24.45
CA ILE A 96 -28.65 -7.92 23.63
C ILE A 96 -28.60 -9.41 24.01
N LYS A 97 -28.64 -9.71 25.32
CA LYS A 97 -28.55 -11.07 25.85
C LYS A 97 -29.51 -12.06 25.17
N PRO A 98 -30.81 -11.76 24.98
CA PRO A 98 -31.72 -12.69 24.29
C PRO A 98 -31.40 -12.83 22.80
N VAL A 99 -30.80 -11.85 22.14
CA VAL A 99 -30.43 -11.99 20.71
C VAL A 99 -29.22 -12.91 20.53
N LEU A 100 -28.24 -12.84 21.44
CA LEU A 100 -27.00 -13.62 21.34
C LEU A 100 -27.14 -15.05 21.89
N PHE A 101 -27.92 -15.22 22.96
CA PHE A 101 -27.96 -16.48 23.70
C PHE A 101 -29.28 -17.25 23.56
N LYS A 102 -30.31 -16.68 22.93
CA LYS A 102 -31.52 -17.45 22.62
C LYS A 102 -31.24 -18.30 21.40
N GLU A 103 -31.53 -19.59 21.51
CA GLU A 103 -31.50 -20.48 20.36
C GLU A 103 -32.52 -20.00 19.33
N VAL A 104 -32.02 -19.37 18.26
CA VAL A 104 -32.81 -19.11 17.08
C VAL A 104 -33.02 -20.45 16.40
N VAL A 105 -34.27 -20.87 16.25
CA VAL A 105 -34.62 -22.04 15.43
C VAL A 105 -34.40 -21.65 13.97
N ILE A 106 -33.16 -21.76 13.51
CA ILE A 106 -32.80 -21.53 12.11
C ILE A 106 -33.41 -22.69 11.31
N PRO A 107 -34.17 -22.42 10.23
CA PRO A 107 -34.69 -23.48 9.38
C PRO A 107 -33.55 -24.38 8.90
N GLN A 108 -33.75 -25.70 9.01
CA GLN A 108 -32.73 -26.69 8.70
C GLN A 108 -32.46 -26.73 7.18
N LEU A 109 -31.53 -25.91 6.69
CA LEU A 109 -30.99 -26.07 5.35
C LEU A 109 -30.16 -27.37 5.31
N ARG A 110 -30.74 -28.44 4.74
CA ARG A 110 -30.12 -29.77 4.59
C ARG A 110 -29.05 -29.76 3.49
N LEU A 111 -27.91 -29.13 3.76
CA LEU A 111 -26.67 -29.31 3.00
C LEU A 111 -25.65 -30.05 3.88
N SER A 112 -25.89 -31.35 4.09
CA SER A 112 -25.20 -32.17 5.10
C SER A 112 -23.67 -32.19 4.93
N PHE A 113 -23.17 -32.38 3.71
CA PHE A 113 -21.73 -32.44 3.43
C PHE A 113 -21.20 -31.18 2.74
N ALA A 114 -22.03 -30.49 1.96
CA ALA A 114 -21.60 -29.31 1.21
C ALA A 114 -21.25 -28.13 2.12
N LYS A 115 -21.85 -28.02 3.31
CA LYS A 115 -21.61 -26.90 4.24
C LYS A 115 -20.19 -26.89 4.84
N PRO A 116 -19.66 -28.00 5.41
CA PRO A 116 -18.26 -28.03 5.86
C PRO A 116 -17.28 -27.95 4.68
N VAL A 117 -17.59 -28.59 3.55
CA VAL A 117 -16.76 -28.51 2.34
C VAL A 117 -16.65 -27.08 1.84
N LEU A 118 -17.77 -26.35 1.73
CA LEU A 118 -17.76 -24.97 1.26
C LEU A 118 -16.97 -24.05 2.21
N LYS A 119 -17.08 -24.25 3.53
CA LYS A 119 -16.28 -23.49 4.51
C LYS A 119 -14.78 -23.78 4.35
N LEU A 120 -14.39 -25.05 4.27
CA LEU A 120 -13.00 -25.44 4.06
C LEU A 120 -12.46 -24.97 2.70
N LEU A 121 -13.32 -24.96 1.68
CA LEU A 121 -12.99 -24.48 0.34
C LEU A 121 -12.76 -22.97 0.36
N VAL A 122 -13.61 -22.17 1.03
CA VAL A 122 -13.40 -20.71 1.16
C VAL A 122 -12.11 -20.41 1.92
N ILE A 123 -11.85 -21.11 3.03
CA ILE A 123 -10.62 -20.96 3.80
C ILE A 123 -9.40 -21.38 2.94
N GLY A 124 -9.50 -22.53 2.28
CA GLY A 124 -8.44 -23.08 1.43
C GLY A 124 -8.12 -22.19 0.23
N LEU A 125 -9.14 -21.62 -0.43
CA LEU A 125 -8.97 -20.64 -1.50
C LEU A 125 -8.28 -19.37 -1.01
N ALA A 126 -8.64 -18.87 0.18
CA ALA A 126 -7.99 -17.69 0.76
C ALA A 126 -6.49 -17.94 1.00
N PHE A 127 -6.14 -19.07 1.64
CA PHE A 127 -4.73 -19.45 1.85
C PHE A 127 -3.99 -19.74 0.55
N TYR A 128 -4.64 -20.40 -0.42
CA TYR A 128 -4.07 -20.65 -1.74
C TYR A 128 -3.78 -19.35 -2.49
N SER A 129 -4.68 -18.36 -2.42
CA SER A 129 -4.46 -17.04 -3.01
C SER A 129 -3.25 -16.32 -2.40
N ILE A 130 -3.11 -16.38 -1.06
CA ILE A 130 -1.94 -15.82 -0.36
C ILE A 130 -0.67 -16.57 -0.77
N TYR A 131 -0.69 -17.90 -0.76
CA TYR A 131 0.45 -18.72 -1.16
C TYR A 131 0.87 -18.44 -2.60
N ARG A 132 -0.09 -18.34 -3.53
CA ARG A 132 0.17 -17.97 -4.93
C ARG A 132 0.81 -16.60 -5.03
N TYR A 133 0.33 -15.61 -4.29
CA TYR A 133 0.92 -14.28 -4.29
C TYR A 133 2.36 -14.27 -3.75
N VAL A 134 2.60 -14.97 -2.63
CA VAL A 134 3.91 -15.01 -1.97
C VAL A 134 4.94 -15.83 -2.75
N VAL A 135 4.54 -16.97 -3.33
CA VAL A 135 5.47 -17.87 -4.04
C VAL A 135 5.65 -17.51 -5.51
N ALA A 136 4.67 -16.88 -6.16
CA ALA A 136 4.80 -16.50 -7.57
C ALA A 136 5.74 -15.30 -7.80
N VAL A 137 6.14 -14.60 -6.74
CA VAL A 137 7.03 -13.44 -6.82
C VAL A 137 8.40 -13.81 -6.24
N PRO A 138 9.28 -14.45 -7.02
CA PRO A 138 10.64 -14.76 -6.57
C PRO A 138 11.42 -13.47 -6.33
N SER A 139 12.06 -13.35 -5.17
CA SER A 139 12.86 -12.16 -4.85
C SER A 139 13.97 -11.93 -5.88
N SER A 140 13.97 -10.75 -6.49
CA SER A 140 15.00 -10.30 -7.40
C SER A 140 16.16 -9.73 -6.60
N THR A 141 17.38 -10.13 -6.93
CA THR A 141 18.58 -9.60 -6.26
C THR A 141 18.69 -8.07 -6.40
N PHE A 142 18.06 -7.52 -7.43
CA PHE A 142 18.09 -6.09 -7.75
C PHE A 142 16.99 -5.28 -7.07
N THR A 143 16.08 -5.91 -6.33
CA THR A 143 14.95 -5.22 -5.69
C THR A 143 15.41 -4.18 -4.70
N GLY A 144 14.77 -3.01 -4.78
CA GLY A 144 15.01 -1.87 -3.90
C GLY A 144 14.97 -0.53 -4.64
N LYS A 145 15.27 0.51 -3.88
CA LYS A 145 15.38 1.89 -4.35
C LYS A 145 16.84 2.15 -4.75
N TRP A 146 17.04 2.66 -5.96
CA TRP A 146 18.35 2.93 -6.53
C TRP A 146 18.47 4.41 -6.89
N LYS A 147 19.38 5.12 -6.22
CA LYS A 147 19.73 6.50 -6.56
C LYS A 147 20.69 6.54 -7.73
N ILE A 148 20.41 7.37 -8.72
CA ILE A 148 21.32 7.63 -9.83
C ILE A 148 22.33 8.69 -9.37
N LYS A 149 23.58 8.27 -9.14
CA LYS A 149 24.68 9.16 -8.73
C LYS A 149 25.34 9.87 -9.91
N GLU A 150 25.41 9.19 -11.06
CA GLU A 150 25.97 9.76 -12.28
C GLU A 150 25.04 9.39 -13.44
N PHE A 151 24.56 10.39 -14.17
CA PHE A 151 23.75 10.20 -15.37
C PHE A 151 24.45 10.88 -16.55
N LYS A 152 24.85 10.09 -17.55
CA LYS A 152 25.27 10.59 -18.87
C LYS A 152 24.23 10.25 -19.93
N ARG A 153 23.79 11.24 -20.69
CA ARG A 153 22.95 11.10 -21.89
C ARG A 153 23.74 11.58 -23.11
N ASN A 154 23.87 10.74 -24.13
CA ASN A 154 24.62 11.02 -25.35
C ASN A 154 26.05 11.54 -25.06
N GLY A 155 26.69 10.96 -24.04
CA GLY A 155 28.03 11.33 -23.58
C GLY A 155 28.11 12.59 -22.70
N LYS A 156 27.04 13.39 -22.58
CA LYS A 156 26.99 14.58 -21.72
C LYS A 156 26.43 14.23 -20.34
N THR A 157 27.04 14.77 -19.28
CA THR A 157 26.54 14.60 -17.91
C THR A 157 25.28 15.44 -17.71
N VAL A 158 24.23 14.81 -17.18
CA VAL A 158 22.99 15.47 -16.74
C VAL A 158 23.24 16.03 -15.34
N GLY A 159 22.98 17.32 -15.15
CA GLY A 159 23.18 18.03 -13.89
C GLY A 159 22.18 17.64 -12.81
N GLU A 160 22.54 17.88 -11.55
CA GLU A 160 21.74 17.50 -10.38
C GLU A 160 20.34 18.14 -10.36
N ASN A 161 20.18 19.32 -10.97
CA ASN A 161 18.91 20.06 -11.03
C ASN A 161 18.15 19.89 -12.35
N ASP A 162 18.70 19.14 -13.30
CA ASP A 162 18.08 18.97 -14.63
C ASP A 162 16.79 18.16 -14.59
N TRP A 163 16.50 17.48 -13.48
CA TRP A 163 15.22 16.80 -13.27
C TRP A 163 14.01 17.74 -13.36
N MET A 164 14.18 19.04 -13.12
CA MET A 164 13.12 20.04 -13.29
C MET A 164 12.77 20.26 -14.77
N ASN A 165 13.72 20.02 -15.67
CA ASN A 165 13.62 20.33 -17.09
C ASN A 165 12.99 19.19 -17.92
N GLY A 166 12.67 18.05 -17.31
CA GLY A 166 11.99 16.95 -18.00
C GLY A 166 11.90 15.65 -17.19
N ALA A 167 10.81 14.91 -17.39
CA ALA A 167 10.55 13.61 -16.75
C ALA A 167 11.58 12.51 -17.12
N GLN A 168 12.28 12.68 -18.24
CA GLN A 168 13.34 11.80 -18.72
C GLN A 168 14.63 11.90 -17.90
N ASN A 169 14.81 12.98 -17.12
CA ASN A 169 16.01 13.21 -16.31
C ASN A 169 15.83 12.53 -14.94
N TRP A 170 15.95 11.21 -14.93
CA TRP A 170 15.71 10.38 -13.76
C TRP A 170 16.75 10.60 -12.65
N CYS A 171 16.27 10.65 -11.41
CA CYS A 171 17.10 10.65 -10.20
C CYS A 171 17.03 9.31 -9.45
N TYR A 172 15.89 8.60 -9.53
CA TYR A 172 15.69 7.33 -8.83
C TYR A 172 15.06 6.27 -9.73
N ILE A 173 15.47 5.02 -9.50
CA ILE A 173 14.90 3.82 -10.10
C ILE A 173 14.44 2.90 -8.97
N TYR A 174 13.18 2.48 -9.04
CA TYR A 174 12.59 1.49 -8.15
C TYR A 174 12.45 0.18 -8.91
N ILE A 175 12.99 -0.89 -8.33
CA ILE A 175 12.92 -2.24 -8.86
C ILE A 175 12.15 -3.07 -7.86
N GLU A 176 11.05 -3.68 -8.29
CA GLU A 176 10.18 -4.50 -7.46
C GLU A 176 10.36 -5.98 -7.77
N ASP A 177 10.08 -6.84 -6.78
CA ASP A 177 10.22 -8.30 -6.93
C ASP A 177 9.21 -8.88 -7.94
N ASP A 178 8.06 -8.22 -8.12
CA ASP A 178 6.98 -8.65 -9.03
C ASP A 178 7.29 -8.38 -10.51
N GLY A 179 8.50 -7.92 -10.82
CA GLY A 179 8.93 -7.58 -12.17
C GLY A 179 8.56 -6.17 -12.60
N ARG A 180 8.07 -5.31 -11.71
CA ARG A 180 7.84 -3.89 -12.01
C ARG A 180 9.07 -3.04 -11.82
N ILE A 181 9.18 -2.02 -12.67
CA ILE A 181 10.21 -1.00 -12.60
C ILE A 181 9.59 0.37 -12.78
N SER A 182 10.00 1.31 -11.94
CA SER A 182 9.57 2.71 -12.01
C SER A 182 10.77 3.64 -12.00
N LEU A 183 10.82 4.62 -12.90
CA LEU A 183 11.86 5.63 -12.95
C LEU A 183 11.24 6.99 -12.70
N CYS A 184 11.87 7.81 -11.87
CA CYS A 184 11.31 9.10 -11.50
C CYS A 184 12.39 10.18 -11.53
N ALA A 185 11.96 11.37 -11.97
CA ALA A 185 12.81 12.53 -12.11
C ALA A 185 13.01 13.26 -10.78
N ASN A 186 11.96 13.44 -9.98
CA ASN A 186 12.05 14.23 -8.75
C ASN A 186 12.87 13.46 -7.67
N PRO A 187 13.99 14.02 -7.17
CA PRO A 187 14.82 13.38 -6.14
C PRO A 187 14.21 13.46 -4.74
N TYR A 188 13.21 14.30 -4.56
CA TYR A 188 12.51 14.49 -3.31
C TYR A 188 11.28 13.58 -3.31
N VAL A 189 10.25 13.91 -4.10
CA VAL A 189 8.94 13.24 -4.01
C VAL A 189 8.72 12.29 -5.18
N PHE A 190 8.11 11.12 -4.93
CA PHE A 190 7.62 10.28 -6.01
C PHE A 190 6.40 10.90 -6.71
N GLU A 191 6.58 11.34 -7.96
CA GLU A 191 5.54 11.97 -8.78
C GLU A 191 5.03 11.01 -9.86
N ALA A 192 3.94 10.30 -9.59
CA ALA A 192 3.39 9.30 -10.51
C ALA A 192 3.12 9.84 -11.93
N ASN A 193 2.65 11.09 -12.06
CA ASN A 193 2.36 11.69 -13.37
C ASN A 193 3.60 11.99 -14.23
N ARG A 194 4.79 12.03 -13.61
CA ARG A 194 6.08 12.26 -14.29
C ARG A 194 6.97 11.01 -14.25
N ALA A 195 6.54 9.97 -13.56
CA ALA A 195 7.27 8.72 -13.47
C ALA A 195 7.05 7.89 -14.74
N TRP A 196 8.09 7.14 -15.11
CA TRP A 196 8.03 6.16 -16.17
C TRP A 196 7.83 4.79 -15.54
N PHE A 197 6.75 4.13 -15.92
CA PHE A 197 6.42 2.79 -15.44
C PHE A 197 6.71 1.75 -16.50
N GLY A 198 7.09 0.57 -16.06
CA GLY A 198 7.28 -0.56 -16.94
C GLY A 198 7.45 -1.87 -16.19
N ARG A 199 7.71 -2.91 -16.98
CA ARG A 199 8.04 -4.26 -16.51
C ARG A 199 9.44 -4.61 -16.95
N TYR A 200 10.18 -5.34 -16.12
CA TYR A 200 11.50 -5.84 -16.45
C TYR A 200 11.54 -7.36 -16.37
N ASN A 201 12.39 -7.95 -17.22
CA ASN A 201 12.80 -9.34 -17.10
C ASN A 201 14.32 -9.40 -17.15
N TYR A 202 14.95 -10.03 -16.16
CA TYR A 202 16.39 -10.17 -16.08
C TYR A 202 16.88 -11.44 -16.78
N ASN A 203 17.73 -11.28 -17.78
CA ASN A 203 18.45 -12.38 -18.41
C ASN A 203 19.83 -12.53 -17.78
N ALA A 204 19.99 -13.54 -16.91
CA ALA A 204 21.23 -13.81 -16.18
C ALA A 204 22.42 -14.15 -17.10
N ASN A 205 22.19 -14.82 -18.24
CA ASN A 205 23.26 -15.22 -19.17
C ASN A 205 23.88 -14.00 -19.85
N GLN A 206 23.05 -13.02 -20.21
CA GLN A 206 23.49 -11.80 -20.91
C GLN A 206 23.76 -10.63 -19.95
N LYS A 207 23.43 -10.76 -18.66
CA LYS A 207 23.45 -9.67 -17.67
C LYS A 207 22.68 -8.45 -18.16
N THR A 208 21.48 -8.67 -18.71
CA THR A 208 20.64 -7.61 -19.27
C THR A 208 19.27 -7.59 -18.61
N PHE A 209 18.73 -6.40 -18.36
CA PHE A 209 17.30 -6.21 -18.18
C PHE A 209 16.65 -5.94 -19.53
N ASN A 210 15.57 -6.69 -19.80
CA ASN A 210 14.63 -6.42 -20.87
C ASN A 210 13.49 -5.61 -20.26
N VAL A 211 13.48 -4.30 -20.48
CA VAL A 211 12.50 -3.37 -19.90
C VAL A 211 11.46 -3.00 -20.95
N HIS A 212 10.19 -3.16 -20.61
CA HIS A 212 9.05 -2.76 -21.43
C HIS A 212 8.30 -1.64 -20.70
N PHE A 213 8.20 -0.46 -21.31
CA PHE A 213 7.55 0.72 -20.71
C PHE A 213 6.07 0.76 -21.06
N ASP A 214 5.20 1.03 -20.07
CA ASP A 214 3.74 0.92 -20.18
C ASP A 214 3.11 1.97 -21.13
N GLY A 215 3.86 2.98 -21.59
CA GLY A 215 3.41 4.07 -22.47
C GLY A 215 4.14 4.19 -23.81
N GLY A 216 4.96 3.21 -24.19
CA GLY A 216 5.69 3.21 -25.46
C GLY A 216 4.79 2.96 -26.67
N THR A 217 5.07 3.62 -27.80
CA THR A 217 4.50 3.22 -29.10
C THR A 217 5.29 2.02 -29.61
N ASN A 218 4.59 0.91 -29.82
CA ASN A 218 5.11 -0.44 -30.13
C ASN A 218 5.76 -1.20 -28.96
N ASN A 219 5.74 -2.54 -29.13
CA ASN A 219 6.20 -3.58 -28.21
C ASN A 219 7.73 -3.55 -27.94
N ASP A 220 8.37 -2.39 -28.10
CA ASP A 220 9.82 -2.24 -28.06
C ASP A 220 10.33 -2.47 -26.64
N THR A 221 11.18 -3.50 -26.54
CA THR A 221 11.83 -3.89 -25.30
C THR A 221 13.19 -3.21 -25.25
N THR A 222 13.35 -2.27 -24.33
CA THR A 222 14.62 -1.60 -24.06
C THR A 222 15.57 -2.59 -23.37
N LYS A 223 16.71 -2.85 -23.99
CA LYS A 223 17.77 -3.67 -23.38
C LYS A 223 18.69 -2.80 -22.55
N VAL A 224 18.80 -3.12 -21.27
CA VAL A 224 19.68 -2.44 -20.32
C VAL A 224 20.78 -3.41 -19.92
N LYS A 225 22.03 -3.11 -20.28
CA LYS A 225 23.18 -3.91 -19.87
C LYS A 225 23.61 -3.52 -18.46
N ILE A 226 23.73 -4.51 -17.58
CA ILE A 226 24.15 -4.31 -16.20
C ILE A 226 25.62 -4.69 -16.06
N SER A 227 26.39 -3.80 -15.44
CA SER A 227 27.79 -4.04 -15.09
C SER A 227 28.08 -3.58 -13.65
N ASN A 228 29.22 -4.01 -13.09
CA ASN A 228 29.71 -3.60 -11.77
C ASN A 228 28.74 -3.82 -10.60
N TYR A 229 27.85 -4.81 -10.70
CA TYR A 229 26.91 -5.16 -9.63
C TYR A 229 27.61 -5.85 -8.46
N ASN A 230 27.43 -5.32 -7.24
CA ASN A 230 27.94 -5.91 -6.00
C ASN A 230 26.90 -5.94 -4.85
N GLY A 231 25.62 -5.75 -5.17
CA GLY A 231 24.53 -5.65 -4.17
C GLY A 231 24.25 -4.25 -3.64
N LYS A 232 25.22 -3.32 -3.70
CA LYS A 232 25.07 -1.93 -3.26
C LYS A 232 25.22 -0.90 -4.39
N GLN A 233 25.93 -1.25 -5.45
CA GLN A 233 26.08 -0.39 -6.63
C GLN A 233 25.93 -1.20 -7.91
N MET A 234 25.55 -0.54 -8.98
CA MET A 234 25.53 -1.10 -10.34
C MET A 234 25.65 0.00 -11.38
N GLN A 235 26.00 -0.38 -12.59
CA GLN A 235 26.04 0.52 -13.73
C GLN A 235 25.14 -0.01 -14.84
N TRP A 236 24.33 0.88 -15.41
CA TRP A 236 23.46 0.60 -16.54
C TRP A 236 23.98 1.30 -17.79
N ASP A 237 24.09 0.53 -18.87
CA ASP A 237 24.33 1.05 -20.21
C ASP A 237 23.14 0.65 -21.08
N THR A 238 22.42 1.61 -21.64
CA THR A 238 21.21 1.35 -22.43
C THR A 238 21.02 2.38 -23.54
N LYS A 239 20.15 2.05 -24.50
CA LYS A 239 19.66 2.98 -25.52
C LYS A 239 18.14 3.04 -25.38
N VAL A 240 17.62 4.23 -25.13
CA VAL A 240 16.18 4.48 -24.98
C VAL A 240 15.79 5.45 -26.08
N TYR A 241 14.91 5.01 -27.00
CA TYR A 241 14.65 5.71 -28.26
C TYR A 241 15.97 6.00 -29.00
N ASP A 242 16.27 7.27 -29.28
CA ASP A 242 17.50 7.70 -29.94
C ASP A 242 18.64 8.02 -28.96
N ASP A 243 18.37 8.06 -27.66
CA ASP A 243 19.34 8.46 -26.65
C ASP A 243 20.14 7.27 -26.12
N THR A 244 21.46 7.45 -26.04
CA THR A 244 22.38 6.55 -25.34
C THR A 244 22.55 7.01 -23.90
N LEU A 245 22.22 6.13 -22.95
CA LEU A 245 22.21 6.43 -21.52
C LEU A 245 23.26 5.57 -20.80
N LYS A 246 24.02 6.22 -19.91
CA LYS A 246 24.89 5.55 -18.94
C LYS A 246 24.59 6.06 -17.53
N LEU A 247 24.21 5.15 -16.65
CA LEU A 247 23.80 5.46 -15.28
C LEU A 247 24.67 4.71 -14.28
N LYS A 248 25.18 5.40 -13.26
CA LYS A 248 25.73 4.75 -12.06
C LYS A 248 24.71 4.84 -10.93
N LEU A 249 24.34 3.67 -10.41
CA LEU A 249 23.30 3.53 -9.41
C LEU A 249 23.89 3.05 -8.08
N ILE A 250 23.36 3.57 -6.99
CA ILE A 250 23.67 3.16 -5.62
C ILE A 250 22.35 2.80 -4.94
N LYS A 251 22.33 1.66 -4.25
CA LYS A 251 21.20 1.18 -3.48
C LYS A 251 21.06 2.02 -2.22
N GLU A 252 19.87 2.55 -2.00
CA GLU A 252 19.46 3.16 -0.72
C GLU A 252 18.82 2.11 0.18
#